data_AF-A0ABD8AIN4-F1
#
_entry.id   AF-A0ABD8AIN4-F1
#
_cell.length_a   1.000
_cell.length_b   1.000
_cell.length_c   1.000
_cell.angle_alpha   90.00
_cell.angle_beta   90.00
_cell.angle_gamma   90.00
#
_symmetry.space_group_name_H-M   'P 1'
#
loop_
_entity.id
_entity.type
_entity.pdbx_description
1 polymer ?
#
loop_
_entity_poly.entity_id
_entity_poly.type
_entity_poly.pdbx_seq_one_letter_code
_entity_poly.pdbx_strand_id
1 'polypeptide(L)'
;MNGKIINLWSDVIEIEFPKENLPKVNYLLTLHNGKTYLLVKRILNDTTVRAIIIYNEQEIAIDDNVVNLGRSFMVPVGHESLNNIYSFKGEALLPENAYYEPTKVEMNSTINPERFLSKNVEFIETGIKAIDFFIPIIKGYKLGIFGGAGVGKTVLMKEMIFNINKRSENTANIFIGSGERSREAIELYNELNSSNLMDKSVMYISKMNESPGARMSIVPIGVTAAEYLRDNEHQDVLLFIDNIYRFLQAENETSATLGKRPSIGGYQSTLESDVASIEDRLYKNDNGSITSFQTMFLPMDDLADPSAVAAFNHLDGSMVLSRAQSAKNIFPAFDPLESQSNSVSEELLGKRHFDAIIETKRILKAYKDLEDVILILGFDELDEESKNTVKKALQLENFFTQNFFMTEHFTKSPGVFVPLQDTIESVIRILEGKYLKQSPEIFQYIGSNLDIPTDEELEEMSKIKE
;
A
#
# COMPACT_ATOMS: atom_id res chain seq x y z
N MET A 1 -3.46 18.88 -36.78
CA MET A 1 -3.10 18.76 -35.35
C MET A 1 -3.78 19.78 -34.44
N ASN A 2 -4.35 20.87 -34.99
CA ASN A 2 -5.02 21.88 -34.17
C ASN A 2 -6.53 21.64 -34.13
N GLY A 3 -7.13 21.91 -32.98
CA GLY A 3 -8.57 21.93 -32.75
C GLY A 3 -9.01 23.22 -32.08
N LYS A 4 -10.30 23.37 -31.84
CA LYS A 4 -10.90 24.54 -31.19
C LYS A 4 -11.84 24.15 -30.07
N ILE A 5 -11.85 24.92 -29.00
CA ILE A 5 -12.79 24.74 -27.91
C ILE A 5 -14.19 25.15 -28.35
N ILE A 6 -15.16 24.24 -28.20
CA ILE A 6 -16.56 24.49 -28.56
C ILE A 6 -17.46 24.65 -27.32
N ASN A 7 -17.18 23.92 -26.24
CA ASN A 7 -17.88 24.04 -24.95
C ASN A 7 -16.89 23.91 -23.80
N LEU A 8 -17.18 24.63 -22.71
CA LEU A 8 -16.38 24.65 -21.49
C LEU A 8 -17.28 24.48 -20.28
N TRP A 9 -17.00 23.47 -19.46
CA TRP A 9 -17.51 23.31 -18.09
C TRP A 9 -16.36 23.55 -17.09
N SER A 10 -16.60 23.34 -15.79
CA SER A 10 -15.59 23.59 -14.74
C SER A 10 -14.24 22.92 -15.04
N ASP A 11 -14.26 21.62 -15.25
CA ASP A 11 -13.05 20.78 -15.33
C ASP A 11 -12.96 20.01 -16.65
N VAL A 12 -13.93 20.22 -17.56
CA VAL A 12 -14.11 19.42 -18.77
C VAL A 12 -14.38 20.34 -19.95
N ILE A 13 -13.77 20.01 -21.08
CA ILE A 13 -13.77 20.81 -22.30
C ILE A 13 -14.14 19.92 -23.47
N GLU A 14 -15.03 20.40 -24.34
CA GLU A 14 -15.24 19.80 -25.65
C GLU A 14 -14.46 20.56 -26.71
N ILE A 15 -13.79 19.79 -27.56
CA ILE A 15 -12.83 20.31 -28.52
C ILE A 15 -13.12 19.64 -29.86
N GLU A 16 -13.29 20.46 -30.88
CA GLU A 16 -13.46 20.02 -32.25
C GLU A 16 -12.12 20.03 -32.99
N PHE A 17 -11.79 18.90 -33.60
CA PHE A 17 -10.64 18.70 -34.47
C PHE A 17 -11.11 18.35 -35.88
N PRO A 18 -10.31 18.67 -36.92
CA PRO A 18 -10.50 18.09 -38.24
C PRO A 18 -10.45 16.57 -38.17
N LYS A 19 -11.33 15.88 -38.92
CA LYS A 19 -11.50 14.41 -38.88
C LYS A 19 -10.19 13.62 -38.99
N GLU A 20 -9.25 14.07 -39.82
CA GLU A 20 -7.95 13.42 -40.02
C GLU A 20 -6.98 13.57 -38.84
N ASN A 21 -7.28 14.45 -37.89
CA ASN A 21 -6.40 14.83 -36.78
C ASN A 21 -7.03 14.57 -35.40
N LEU A 22 -8.09 13.76 -35.34
CA LEU A 22 -8.78 13.46 -34.09
C LEU A 22 -7.84 12.74 -33.10
N PRO A 23 -7.62 13.28 -31.89
CA PRO A 23 -6.74 12.65 -30.90
C PRO A 23 -7.34 11.35 -30.34
N LYS A 24 -6.47 10.43 -29.91
CA LYS A 24 -6.87 9.21 -29.20
C LYS A 24 -7.22 9.50 -27.75
N VAL A 25 -7.95 8.59 -27.12
CA VAL A 25 -8.16 8.61 -25.66
C VAL A 25 -6.79 8.53 -24.96
N ASN A 26 -6.65 9.27 -23.87
CA ASN A 26 -5.44 9.49 -23.08
C ASN A 26 -4.33 10.30 -23.78
N TYR A 27 -4.56 10.89 -24.96
CA TYR A 27 -3.61 11.85 -25.51
C TYR A 27 -3.69 13.19 -24.78
N LEU A 28 -2.52 13.82 -24.62
CA LEU A 28 -2.38 15.16 -24.09
C LEU A 28 -2.62 16.21 -25.17
N LEU A 29 -3.38 17.23 -24.78
CA LEU A 29 -3.58 18.44 -25.56
C LEU A 29 -2.99 19.62 -24.81
N THR A 30 -2.57 20.65 -25.54
CA THR A 30 -2.08 21.89 -24.93
C THR A 30 -2.62 23.13 -25.63
N LEU A 31 -2.72 24.21 -24.89
CA LEU A 31 -3.03 25.54 -25.39
C LEU A 31 -2.18 26.58 -24.65
N HIS A 32 -2.28 27.83 -25.10
CA HIS A 32 -1.55 28.96 -24.52
C HIS A 32 -0.03 28.75 -24.42
N ASN A 33 0.55 28.08 -25.43
CA ASN A 33 1.98 27.76 -25.52
C ASN A 33 2.51 26.90 -24.36
N GLY A 34 1.79 25.86 -23.95
CA GLY A 34 2.25 24.93 -22.90
C GLY A 34 1.86 25.33 -21.48
N LYS A 35 1.05 26.37 -21.32
CA LYS A 35 0.58 26.85 -20.01
C LYS A 35 -0.66 26.12 -19.50
N THR A 36 -1.35 25.41 -20.38
CA THR A 36 -2.52 24.61 -20.05
C THR A 36 -2.43 23.25 -20.73
N TYR A 37 -2.75 22.19 -19.98
CA TYR A 37 -2.74 20.81 -20.44
C TYR A 37 -4.09 20.15 -20.18
N LEU A 38 -4.58 19.44 -21.19
CA LEU A 38 -5.85 18.71 -21.16
C LEU A 38 -5.61 17.24 -21.50
N LEU A 39 -6.38 16.33 -20.89
CA LEU A 39 -6.33 14.89 -21.16
C LEU A 39 -7.59 14.44 -21.87
N VAL A 40 -7.46 13.88 -23.07
CA VAL A 40 -8.61 13.33 -23.80
C VAL A 40 -9.15 12.12 -23.04
N LYS A 41 -10.42 12.16 -22.64
CA LYS A 41 -11.07 11.06 -21.91
C LYS A 41 -12.15 10.35 -22.73
N ARG A 42 -12.73 11.03 -23.72
CA ARG A 42 -13.80 10.45 -24.54
C ARG A 42 -13.82 11.02 -25.95
N ILE A 43 -14.05 10.17 -26.93
CA ILE A 43 -14.38 10.56 -28.30
C ILE A 43 -15.91 10.58 -28.41
N LEU A 44 -16.50 11.70 -28.84
CA LEU A 44 -17.95 11.86 -28.95
C LEU A 44 -18.45 11.51 -30.35
N ASN A 45 -17.67 11.88 -31.37
CA ASN A 45 -17.93 11.61 -32.79
C ASN A 45 -16.63 11.78 -33.59
N ASP A 46 -16.72 11.75 -34.92
CA ASP A 46 -15.57 11.82 -35.86
C ASP A 46 -14.74 13.12 -35.79
N THR A 47 -15.21 14.18 -35.13
CA THR A 47 -14.50 15.47 -35.02
C THR A 47 -14.37 15.96 -33.59
N THR A 48 -15.20 15.49 -32.66
CA THR A 48 -15.30 16.07 -31.32
C THR A 48 -14.79 15.11 -30.25
N VAL A 49 -13.93 15.62 -29.37
CA VAL A 49 -13.49 14.93 -28.16
C VAL A 49 -13.87 15.71 -26.92
N ARG A 50 -13.96 14.98 -25.80
CA ARG A 50 -14.12 15.55 -24.46
C ARG A 50 -12.84 15.29 -23.67
N ALA A 51 -12.24 16.36 -23.20
CA ALA A 51 -10.98 16.35 -22.45
C ALA A 51 -11.19 16.97 -21.07
N ILE A 52 -10.38 16.56 -20.11
CA ILE A 52 -10.37 17.12 -18.76
C ILE A 52 -9.18 18.07 -18.59
N ILE A 53 -9.33 19.10 -17.78
CA ILE A 53 -8.25 20.01 -17.42
C ILE A 53 -7.32 19.30 -16.42
N ILE A 54 -6.04 19.19 -16.79
CA ILE A 54 -5.00 18.62 -15.92
C ILE A 54 -4.21 19.73 -15.25
N TYR A 55 -3.93 20.80 -15.99
CA TYR A 55 -3.15 21.93 -15.54
C TYR A 55 -3.61 23.19 -16.25
N ASN A 56 -3.72 24.31 -15.53
CA ASN A 56 -4.15 25.58 -16.10
C ASN A 56 -3.48 26.77 -15.40
N GLU A 57 -2.76 27.60 -16.17
CA GLU A 57 -2.19 28.87 -15.70
C GLU A 57 -2.90 30.11 -16.26
N GLN A 58 -3.71 29.95 -17.32
CA GLN A 58 -4.37 31.06 -18.01
C GLN A 58 -5.87 30.77 -18.18
N GLU A 59 -6.68 31.81 -18.31
CA GLU A 59 -8.11 31.61 -18.54
C GLU A 59 -8.35 30.95 -19.89
N ILE A 60 -9.24 29.95 -19.91
CA ILE A 60 -9.61 29.20 -21.11
C ILE A 60 -10.87 29.82 -21.69
N ALA A 61 -10.86 30.13 -22.98
CA ALA A 61 -12.01 30.67 -23.70
C ALA A 61 -12.51 29.72 -24.79
N ILE A 62 -13.79 29.88 -25.16
CA ILE A 62 -14.33 29.28 -26.38
C ILE A 62 -13.54 29.85 -27.57
N ASP A 63 -13.37 29.04 -28.62
CA ASP A 63 -12.55 29.31 -29.81
C ASP A 63 -11.02 29.33 -29.60
N ASP A 64 -10.52 29.09 -28.38
CA ASP A 64 -9.09 28.92 -28.16
C ASP A 64 -8.53 27.76 -29.02
N ASN A 65 -7.36 27.99 -29.61
CA ASN A 65 -6.66 26.98 -30.40
C ASN A 65 -6.00 25.95 -29.49
N VAL A 66 -6.31 24.68 -29.72
CA VAL A 66 -5.78 23.54 -28.98
C VAL A 66 -4.87 22.73 -29.89
N VAL A 67 -3.69 22.38 -29.41
CA VAL A 67 -2.71 21.55 -30.12
C VAL A 67 -2.73 20.13 -29.55
N ASN A 68 -2.89 19.13 -30.42
CA ASN A 68 -2.73 17.72 -30.06
C ASN A 68 -1.23 17.35 -30.03
N LEU A 69 -0.73 16.87 -28.88
CA LEU A 69 0.67 16.47 -28.74
C LEU A 69 0.99 15.10 -29.35
N GLY A 70 -0.04 14.31 -29.69
CA GLY A 70 0.11 12.99 -30.31
C GLY A 70 0.60 11.89 -29.37
N ARG A 71 0.65 12.16 -28.07
CA ARG A 71 1.14 11.25 -27.02
C ARG A 71 0.45 11.53 -25.69
N SER A 72 0.48 10.56 -24.79
CA SER A 72 0.11 10.66 -23.38
C SER A 72 1.24 11.26 -22.54
N PHE A 73 1.12 11.17 -21.20
CA PHE A 73 2.18 11.56 -20.27
C PHE A 73 3.46 10.77 -20.50
N MET A 74 4.60 11.46 -20.41
CA MET A 74 5.92 10.85 -20.47
C MET A 74 6.38 10.54 -19.04
N VAL A 75 6.46 9.26 -18.71
CA VAL A 75 6.79 8.74 -17.38
C VAL A 75 8.30 8.56 -17.28
N PRO A 76 8.99 9.23 -16.35
CA PRO A 76 10.35 8.89 -15.92
C PRO A 76 10.41 7.45 -15.43
N VAL A 77 11.29 6.62 -15.97
CA VAL A 77 11.39 5.19 -15.63
C VAL A 77 12.83 4.71 -15.52
N GLY A 78 12.98 3.48 -15.04
CA GLY A 78 14.24 2.77 -14.92
C GLY A 78 15.05 3.17 -13.70
N HIS A 79 16.19 2.51 -13.50
CA HIS A 79 17.12 2.80 -12.40
C HIS A 79 17.55 4.26 -12.32
N GLU A 80 17.65 4.93 -13.47
CA GLU A 80 17.94 6.36 -13.58
C GLU A 80 16.91 7.22 -12.84
N SER A 81 15.63 6.81 -12.84
CA SER A 81 14.57 7.55 -12.17
C SER A 81 14.55 7.41 -10.64
N LEU A 82 15.35 6.51 -10.06
CA LEU A 82 15.45 6.34 -8.62
C LEU A 82 16.07 7.58 -7.95
N ASN A 83 15.93 7.65 -6.62
CA ASN A 83 16.40 8.76 -5.80
C ASN A 83 15.79 10.12 -6.17
N ASN A 84 14.52 10.13 -6.57
CA ASN A 84 13.84 11.35 -6.99
C ASN A 84 12.34 11.36 -6.70
N ILE A 85 11.74 12.55 -6.80
CA ILE A 85 10.31 12.79 -6.72
C ILE A 85 9.85 13.41 -8.03
N TYR A 86 8.86 12.81 -8.69
CA TYR A 86 8.28 13.30 -9.94
C TYR A 86 6.84 13.76 -9.77
N SER A 87 6.47 14.79 -10.52
CA SER A 87 5.08 15.22 -10.68
C SER A 87 4.37 14.37 -11.74
N PHE A 88 3.05 14.55 -11.86
CA PHE A 88 2.26 13.96 -12.96
C PHE A 88 2.71 14.40 -14.36
N LYS A 89 3.51 15.48 -14.48
CA LYS A 89 4.11 15.92 -15.76
C LYS A 89 5.37 15.15 -16.13
N GLY A 90 5.88 14.29 -15.24
CA GLY A 90 7.18 13.63 -15.40
C GLY A 90 8.37 14.56 -15.20
N GLU A 91 8.18 15.63 -14.44
CA GLU A 91 9.20 16.61 -14.04
C GLU A 91 9.67 16.31 -12.62
N ALA A 92 10.98 16.40 -12.39
CA ALA A 92 11.54 16.25 -11.05
C ALA A 92 11.12 17.45 -10.16
N LEU A 93 10.69 17.16 -8.94
CA LEU A 93 10.28 18.15 -7.95
C LEU A 93 11.44 18.58 -7.02
N LEU A 94 12.53 17.81 -6.99
CA LEU A 94 13.73 18.15 -6.23
C LEU A 94 14.57 19.16 -7.02
N PRO A 95 14.91 20.33 -6.44
CA PRO A 95 15.68 21.35 -7.15
C PRO A 95 17.05 20.88 -7.64
N GLU A 96 17.71 20.02 -6.86
CA GLU A 96 19.01 19.42 -7.19
C GLU A 96 18.97 18.49 -8.41
N ASN A 97 17.79 17.93 -8.70
CA ASN A 97 17.57 17.01 -9.82
C ASN A 97 16.77 17.66 -10.97
N ALA A 98 16.59 18.98 -10.96
CA ALA A 98 15.77 19.68 -11.97
C ALA A 98 16.31 19.53 -13.41
N TYR A 99 17.61 19.29 -13.57
CA TYR A 99 18.27 19.07 -14.86
C TYR A 99 18.50 17.59 -15.19
N TYR A 100 18.08 16.69 -14.32
CA TYR A 100 18.24 15.26 -14.53
C TYR A 100 17.14 14.74 -15.46
N GLU A 101 17.53 14.20 -16.62
CA GLU A 101 16.62 13.64 -17.62
C GLU A 101 16.77 12.12 -17.68
N PRO A 102 15.96 11.36 -16.92
CA PRO A 102 15.95 9.91 -17.03
C PRO A 102 15.30 9.46 -18.34
N THR A 103 15.49 8.19 -18.67
CA THR A 103 14.67 7.51 -19.67
C THR A 103 13.17 7.73 -19.41
N LYS A 104 12.40 8.05 -20.46
CA LYS A 104 10.95 8.23 -20.37
C LYS A 104 10.20 7.36 -21.35
N VAL A 105 9.09 6.78 -20.89
CA VAL A 105 8.15 6.02 -21.73
C VAL A 105 6.76 6.65 -21.67
N GLU A 106 5.92 6.37 -22.65
CA GLU A 106 4.54 6.86 -22.64
C GLU A 106 3.72 6.10 -21.58
N MET A 107 2.90 6.80 -20.80
CA MET A 107 2.00 6.20 -19.81
C MET A 107 1.17 5.09 -20.45
N ASN A 108 1.08 3.94 -19.77
CA ASN A 108 0.38 2.73 -20.24
C ASN A 108 1.01 2.02 -21.45
N SER A 109 2.17 2.45 -21.97
CA SER A 109 2.86 1.74 -23.06
C SER A 109 3.46 0.40 -22.63
N THR A 110 3.66 0.20 -21.33
CA THR A 110 4.21 -1.01 -20.70
C THR A 110 3.17 -2.10 -20.46
N ILE A 111 1.89 -1.84 -20.74
CA ILE A 111 0.83 -2.83 -20.51
C ILE A 111 1.06 -4.05 -21.40
N ASN A 112 1.27 -5.21 -20.77
CA ASN A 112 1.38 -6.49 -21.46
C ASN A 112 -0.01 -7.14 -21.60
N PRO A 113 -0.52 -7.35 -22.84
CA PRO A 113 -1.84 -7.93 -23.07
C PRO A 113 -1.91 -9.44 -22.81
N GLU A 114 -0.79 -10.17 -22.82
CA GLU A 114 -0.78 -11.63 -22.71
C GLU A 114 -0.70 -12.14 -21.26
N ARG A 115 -0.38 -11.27 -20.29
CA ARG A 115 -0.29 -11.54 -18.83
C ARG A 115 0.17 -12.96 -18.47
N PHE A 116 1.47 -13.22 -18.57
CA PHE A 116 2.05 -14.48 -18.13
C PHE A 116 2.22 -14.49 -16.61
N LEU A 117 1.47 -15.34 -15.91
CA LEU A 117 1.60 -15.54 -14.47
C LEU A 117 2.62 -16.65 -14.18
N SER A 118 3.58 -16.34 -13.32
CA SER A 118 4.49 -17.38 -12.80
C SER A 118 3.74 -18.31 -11.85
N LYS A 119 3.97 -19.63 -11.95
CA LYS A 119 3.37 -20.62 -11.05
C LYS A 119 4.12 -20.78 -9.73
N ASN A 120 5.34 -20.25 -9.65
CA ASN A 120 6.17 -20.42 -8.47
C ASN A 120 5.76 -19.42 -7.38
N VAL A 121 5.29 -19.96 -6.26
CA VAL A 121 5.01 -19.17 -5.05
C VAL A 121 6.33 -18.85 -4.37
N GLU A 122 6.58 -17.57 -4.13
CA GLU A 122 7.75 -17.08 -3.39
C GLU A 122 7.29 -16.12 -2.31
N PHE A 123 7.67 -16.41 -1.06
CA PHE A 123 7.36 -15.56 0.08
C PHE A 123 8.39 -14.44 0.25
N ILE A 124 7.92 -13.29 0.70
CA ILE A 124 8.74 -12.17 1.15
C ILE A 124 8.76 -12.20 2.68
N GLU A 125 9.91 -12.49 3.26
CA GLU A 125 10.12 -12.44 4.69
C GLU A 125 10.45 -11.02 5.12
N THR A 126 9.53 -10.37 5.84
CA THR A 126 9.65 -8.96 6.26
C THR A 126 10.46 -8.80 7.55
N GLY A 127 10.63 -9.87 8.31
CA GLY A 127 11.23 -9.87 9.64
C GLY A 127 10.33 -9.31 10.73
N ILE A 128 9.08 -8.96 10.42
CA ILE A 128 8.11 -8.41 11.36
C ILE A 128 7.18 -9.55 11.78
N LYS A 129 7.27 -9.96 13.05
CA LYS A 129 6.58 -11.14 13.59
C LYS A 129 5.09 -11.17 13.24
N ALA A 130 4.38 -10.07 13.49
CA ALA A 130 2.95 -9.99 13.24
C ALA A 130 2.59 -10.17 11.75
N ILE A 131 3.40 -9.60 10.86
CA ILE A 131 3.15 -9.67 9.41
C ILE A 131 3.53 -11.05 8.89
N ASP A 132 4.75 -11.51 9.12
CA ASP A 132 5.22 -12.79 8.61
C ASP A 132 4.42 -13.98 9.18
N PHE A 133 3.90 -13.86 10.41
CA PHE A 133 3.09 -14.90 11.01
C PHE A 133 1.63 -14.89 10.51
N PHE A 134 0.93 -13.76 10.56
CA PHE A 134 -0.52 -13.71 10.25
C PHE A 134 -0.83 -13.41 8.78
N ILE A 135 0.05 -12.71 8.08
CA ILE A 135 -0.13 -12.27 6.69
C ILE A 135 1.17 -12.53 5.91
N PRO A 136 1.56 -13.81 5.73
CA PRO A 136 2.74 -14.14 4.93
C PRO A 136 2.59 -13.55 3.52
N ILE A 137 3.54 -12.72 3.11
CA ILE A 137 3.46 -11.96 1.86
C ILE A 137 4.03 -12.80 0.72
N ILE A 138 3.28 -12.97 -0.37
CA ILE A 138 3.77 -13.62 -1.59
C ILE A 138 4.12 -12.56 -2.63
N LYS A 139 5.23 -12.75 -3.35
CA LYS A 139 5.64 -11.85 -4.44
C LYS A 139 4.53 -11.69 -5.48
N GLY A 140 4.17 -10.45 -5.78
CA GLY A 140 3.09 -10.11 -6.71
C GLY A 140 1.73 -9.91 -6.04
N TYR A 141 1.62 -10.11 -4.72
CA TYR A 141 0.37 -9.90 -4.01
C TYR A 141 0.05 -8.41 -3.84
N LYS A 142 -1.25 -8.12 -3.74
CA LYS A 142 -1.81 -6.81 -3.45
C LYS A 142 -2.36 -6.80 -2.04
N LEU A 143 -1.82 -5.95 -1.18
CA LEU A 143 -2.16 -5.91 0.23
C LEU A 143 -2.71 -4.53 0.59
N GLY A 144 -3.90 -4.52 1.21
CA GLY A 144 -4.47 -3.30 1.76
C GLY A 144 -3.93 -3.02 3.16
N ILE A 145 -3.53 -1.77 3.43
CA ILE A 145 -3.18 -1.29 4.78
C ILE A 145 -4.30 -0.38 5.29
N PHE A 146 -5.00 -0.85 6.30
CA PHE A 146 -6.14 -0.19 6.92
C PHE A 146 -5.76 0.38 8.27
N GLY A 147 -6.34 1.52 8.62
CA GLY A 147 -6.18 2.10 9.95
C GLY A 147 -6.30 3.61 9.93
N GLY A 148 -6.63 4.18 11.10
CA GLY A 148 -6.78 5.62 11.27
C GLY A 148 -5.46 6.39 11.11
N ALA A 149 -5.52 7.72 11.21
CA ALA A 149 -4.32 8.53 11.38
C ALA A 149 -3.61 8.15 12.71
N GLY A 150 -2.28 8.14 12.71
CA GLY A 150 -1.46 7.95 13.91
C GLY A 150 -1.21 6.50 14.36
N VAL A 151 -1.80 5.49 13.71
CA VAL A 151 -1.62 4.06 14.08
C VAL A 151 -0.31 3.43 13.60
N GLY A 152 0.57 4.20 12.94
CA GLY A 152 1.89 3.72 12.51
C GLY A 152 1.99 3.13 11.10
N LYS A 153 1.06 3.44 10.18
CA LYS A 153 1.09 2.95 8.77
C LYS A 153 2.42 3.22 8.07
N THR A 154 2.85 4.48 8.03
CA THR A 154 4.10 4.90 7.39
C THR A 154 5.32 4.28 8.06
N VAL A 155 5.29 4.13 9.39
CA VAL A 155 6.36 3.48 10.16
C VAL A 155 6.48 2.01 9.75
N LEU A 156 5.37 1.28 9.65
CA LEU A 156 5.34 -0.10 9.19
C LEU A 156 5.88 -0.23 7.75
N MET A 157 5.43 0.62 6.83
CA MET A 157 5.90 0.61 5.44
C MET A 157 7.41 0.80 5.35
N LYS A 158 7.96 1.80 6.05
CA LYS A 158 9.41 2.05 6.07
C LYS A 158 10.19 0.86 6.63
N GLU A 159 9.71 0.25 7.72
CA GLU A 159 10.36 -0.92 8.31
C GLU A 159 10.40 -2.10 7.32
N MET A 160 9.30 -2.34 6.61
CA MET A 160 9.24 -3.38 5.58
C MET A 160 10.24 -3.11 4.45
N ILE A 161 10.30 -1.87 3.94
CA ILE A 161 11.25 -1.48 2.90
C ILE A 161 12.68 -1.70 3.36
N PHE A 162 13.01 -1.23 4.57
CA PHE A 162 14.34 -1.39 5.14
C PHE A 162 14.75 -2.87 5.24
N ASN A 163 13.88 -3.71 5.80
CA ASN A 163 14.17 -5.12 6.00
C ASN A 163 14.28 -5.89 4.67
N ILE A 164 13.41 -5.60 3.70
CA ILE A 164 13.41 -6.27 2.39
C ILE A 164 14.63 -5.83 1.56
N ASN A 165 14.89 -4.53 1.44
CA ASN A 165 16.01 -3.99 0.66
C ASN A 165 17.38 -4.41 1.19
N LYS A 166 17.50 -4.66 2.50
CA LYS A 166 18.73 -5.14 3.14
C LYS A 166 19.03 -6.59 2.78
N ARG A 167 18.00 -7.38 2.43
CA ARG A 167 18.12 -8.80 2.06
C ARG A 167 18.08 -9.04 0.56
N SER A 168 17.53 -8.13 -0.22
CA SER A 168 17.40 -8.22 -1.67
C SER A 168 18.05 -7.03 -2.35
N GLU A 169 19.13 -7.30 -3.10
CA GLU A 169 19.79 -6.26 -3.90
C GLU A 169 18.94 -5.86 -5.11
N ASN A 170 18.13 -6.78 -5.64
CA ASN A 170 17.29 -6.59 -6.83
C ASN A 170 15.86 -6.14 -6.50
N THR A 171 15.72 -5.23 -5.54
CA THR A 171 14.42 -4.68 -5.13
C THR A 171 14.43 -3.16 -5.24
N ALA A 172 13.40 -2.63 -5.88
CA ALA A 172 13.13 -1.21 -5.99
C ALA A 172 11.78 -0.86 -5.36
N ASN A 173 11.65 0.39 -4.95
CA ASN A 173 10.49 0.88 -4.22
C ASN A 173 9.86 2.04 -4.99
N ILE A 174 8.55 1.98 -5.21
CA ILE A 174 7.83 3.06 -5.86
C ILE A 174 6.75 3.53 -4.90
N PHE A 175 6.72 4.83 -4.62
CA PHE A 175 5.64 5.46 -3.89
C PHE A 175 4.80 6.28 -4.83
N ILE A 176 3.48 6.09 -4.76
CA ILE A 176 2.51 6.83 -5.54
C ILE A 176 1.62 7.60 -4.57
N GLY A 177 1.73 8.93 -4.62
CA GLY A 177 0.91 9.87 -3.85
C GLY A 177 -0.22 10.43 -4.72
N SER A 178 -1.43 9.89 -4.64
CA SER A 178 -2.60 10.47 -5.34
C SER A 178 -3.36 11.40 -4.41
N GLY A 179 -3.33 12.70 -4.70
CA GLY A 179 -3.97 13.68 -3.84
C GLY A 179 -3.38 13.65 -2.44
N GLU A 180 -2.05 13.64 -2.34
CA GLU A 180 -1.34 13.60 -1.06
C GLU A 180 -1.20 15.01 -0.47
N ARG A 181 -1.09 15.13 0.86
CA ARG A 181 -0.73 16.41 1.47
C ARG A 181 0.75 16.67 1.23
N SER A 182 1.09 17.86 0.74
CA SER A 182 2.49 18.23 0.49
C SER A 182 3.40 18.04 1.70
N ARG A 183 2.89 18.28 2.92
CA ARG A 183 3.62 18.04 4.16
C ARG A 183 3.95 16.55 4.35
N GLU A 184 2.99 15.66 4.13
CA GLU A 184 3.13 14.21 4.31
C GLU A 184 4.10 13.63 3.27
N ALA A 185 4.02 14.09 2.02
CA ALA A 185 4.98 13.71 0.97
C ALA A 185 6.43 14.16 1.29
N ILE A 186 6.63 15.38 1.80
CA ILE A 186 7.96 15.88 2.20
C ILE A 186 8.48 15.15 3.44
N GLU A 187 7.62 14.87 4.43
CA GLU A 187 7.98 14.08 5.61
C GLU A 187 8.45 12.69 5.18
N LEU A 188 7.69 11.99 4.33
CA LEU A 188 8.09 10.69 3.80
C LEU A 188 9.43 10.75 3.05
N TYR A 189 9.63 11.72 2.15
CA TYR A 189 10.91 11.89 1.44
C TYR A 189 12.08 12.08 2.41
N ASN A 190 11.95 13.01 3.36
CA ASN A 190 13.01 13.30 4.32
C ASN A 190 13.33 12.07 5.18
N GLU A 191 12.32 11.32 5.59
CA GLU A 191 12.49 10.09 6.35
C GLU A 191 13.21 9.00 5.55
N LEU A 192 12.80 8.76 4.29
CA LEU A 192 13.46 7.82 3.38
C LEU A 192 14.92 8.22 3.12
N ASN A 193 15.17 9.50 2.88
CA ASN A 193 16.52 10.02 2.63
C ASN A 193 17.41 9.89 3.87
N SER A 194 16.89 10.26 5.06
CA SER A 194 17.64 10.13 6.32
C SER A 194 17.97 8.68 6.69
N SER A 195 17.16 7.73 6.19
CA SER A 195 17.33 6.29 6.40
C SER A 195 18.11 5.60 5.28
N ASN A 196 18.67 6.36 4.32
CA ASN A 196 19.33 5.85 3.11
C ASN A 196 18.48 4.80 2.34
N LEU A 197 17.18 5.03 2.25
CA LEU A 197 16.24 4.19 1.48
C LEU A 197 15.84 4.83 0.15
N MET A 198 16.11 6.13 0.00
CA MET A 198 15.73 6.89 -1.19
C MET A 198 16.53 6.46 -2.43
N ASP A 199 17.75 5.95 -2.25
CA ASP A 199 18.61 5.42 -3.32
C ASP A 199 17.96 4.32 -4.16
N LYS A 200 17.14 3.47 -3.52
CA LYS A 200 16.34 2.40 -4.15
C LYS A 200 14.87 2.76 -4.28
N SER A 201 14.51 4.04 -4.11
CA SER A 201 13.11 4.49 -4.13
C SER A 201 12.88 5.60 -5.14
N VAL A 202 11.68 5.65 -5.70
CA VAL A 202 11.19 6.79 -6.49
C VAL A 202 9.78 7.15 -6.04
N MET A 203 9.46 8.43 -6.03
CA MET A 203 8.15 8.94 -5.63
C MET A 203 7.45 9.61 -6.81
N TYR A 204 6.20 9.27 -7.09
CA TYR A 204 5.33 9.95 -8.06
C TYR A 204 4.18 10.60 -7.30
N ILE A 205 4.18 11.93 -7.21
CA ILE A 205 3.28 12.66 -6.33
C ILE A 205 2.39 13.62 -7.14
N SER A 206 1.09 13.55 -6.86
CA SER A 206 0.12 14.60 -7.17
C SER A 206 -0.48 15.11 -5.87
N LYS A 207 -0.52 16.43 -5.71
CA LYS A 207 -0.97 17.09 -4.46
C LYS A 207 -2.49 17.20 -4.41
N MET A 208 -3.05 17.27 -3.20
CA MET A 208 -4.50 17.48 -3.00
C MET A 208 -5.07 18.68 -3.75
N ASN A 209 -4.31 19.77 -3.87
CA ASN A 209 -4.75 21.01 -4.49
C ASN A 209 -4.58 21.04 -6.02
N GLU A 210 -4.07 19.96 -6.62
CA GLU A 210 -4.01 19.82 -8.08
C GLU A 210 -5.35 19.36 -8.64
N SER A 211 -5.55 19.51 -9.95
CA SER A 211 -6.80 19.17 -10.62
C SER A 211 -7.16 17.68 -10.45
N PRO A 212 -8.45 17.32 -10.58
CA PRO A 212 -8.84 15.90 -10.62
C PRO A 212 -8.10 15.13 -11.73
N GLY A 213 -7.84 15.78 -12.87
CA GLY A 213 -7.08 15.19 -13.97
C GLY A 213 -5.64 14.81 -13.61
N ALA A 214 -4.96 15.64 -12.80
CA ALA A 214 -3.64 15.30 -12.28
C ALA A 214 -3.69 14.13 -11.29
N ARG A 215 -4.63 14.19 -10.33
CA ARG A 215 -4.78 13.18 -9.28
C ARG A 215 -5.14 11.80 -9.83
N MET A 216 -6.00 11.73 -10.85
CA MET A 216 -6.35 10.46 -11.50
C MET A 216 -5.23 9.91 -12.39
N SER A 217 -4.28 10.74 -12.83
CA SER A 217 -3.23 10.30 -13.77
C SER A 217 -1.98 9.76 -13.06
N ILE A 218 -1.70 10.19 -11.82
CA ILE A 218 -0.46 9.83 -11.13
C ILE A 218 -0.34 8.33 -10.82
N VAL A 219 -1.47 7.64 -10.57
CA VAL A 219 -1.47 6.19 -10.30
C VAL A 219 -1.06 5.41 -11.55
N PRO A 220 -1.71 5.55 -12.72
CA PRO A 220 -1.22 4.94 -13.96
C PRO A 220 0.24 5.26 -14.31
N ILE A 221 0.70 6.48 -14.00
CA ILE A 221 2.10 6.90 -14.20
C ILE A 221 3.05 6.04 -13.35
N GLY A 222 2.84 5.96 -12.04
CA GLY A 222 3.70 5.16 -11.16
C GLY A 222 3.62 3.66 -11.45
N VAL A 223 2.46 3.15 -11.86
CA VAL A 223 2.32 1.74 -12.29
C VAL A 223 3.08 1.48 -13.59
N THR A 224 3.09 2.43 -14.53
CA THR A 224 3.92 2.32 -15.76
C THR A 224 5.40 2.21 -15.40
N ALA A 225 5.86 2.98 -14.41
CA ALA A 225 7.24 2.89 -13.92
C ALA A 225 7.53 1.54 -13.23
N ALA A 226 6.58 1.03 -12.43
CA ALA A 226 6.70 -0.29 -11.79
C ALA A 226 6.80 -1.42 -12.82
N GLU A 227 5.95 -1.39 -13.85
CA GLU A 227 6.00 -2.36 -14.95
C GLU A 227 7.31 -2.29 -15.72
N TYR A 228 7.86 -1.09 -15.95
CA TYR A 228 9.15 -0.96 -16.60
C TYR A 228 10.28 -1.61 -15.79
N LEU A 229 10.33 -1.36 -14.48
CA LEU A 229 11.31 -2.01 -13.59
C LEU A 229 11.15 -3.54 -13.59
N ARG A 230 9.91 -4.05 -13.55
CA ARG A 230 9.61 -5.48 -13.60
C ARG A 230 10.02 -6.11 -14.93
N ASP A 231 9.59 -5.52 -16.04
CA ASP A 231 9.61 -6.18 -17.36
C ASP A 231 10.90 -5.90 -18.15
N ASN A 232 11.49 -4.70 -18.00
CA ASN A 232 12.70 -4.30 -18.72
C ASN A 232 13.97 -4.44 -17.88
N GLU A 233 13.88 -4.22 -16.56
CA GLU A 233 15.04 -4.28 -15.65
C GLU A 233 15.04 -5.51 -14.75
N HIS A 234 14.03 -6.38 -14.89
CA HIS A 234 13.92 -7.66 -14.20
C HIS A 234 13.96 -7.55 -12.67
N GLN A 235 13.33 -6.51 -12.11
CA GLN A 235 13.33 -6.21 -10.68
C GLN A 235 12.07 -6.69 -9.96
N ASP A 236 12.24 -6.98 -8.66
CA ASP A 236 11.10 -7.06 -7.74
C ASP A 236 10.77 -5.65 -7.23
N VAL A 237 9.54 -5.20 -7.46
CA VAL A 237 9.08 -3.85 -7.09
C VAL A 237 8.15 -3.93 -5.89
N LEU A 238 8.47 -3.19 -4.83
CA LEU A 238 7.53 -2.87 -3.76
C LEU A 238 6.81 -1.57 -4.11
N LEU A 239 5.52 -1.67 -4.40
CA LEU A 239 4.69 -0.55 -4.84
C LEU A 239 3.80 -0.05 -3.70
N PHE A 240 3.96 1.19 -3.28
CA PHE A 240 3.18 1.81 -2.23
C PHE A 240 2.22 2.84 -2.83
N ILE A 241 0.91 2.65 -2.65
CA ILE A 241 -0.12 3.58 -3.15
C ILE A 241 -0.80 4.24 -1.96
N ASP A 242 -0.56 5.54 -1.77
CA ASP A 242 -1.22 6.39 -0.77
C ASP A 242 -1.90 7.58 -1.48
N ASN A 243 -3.20 7.60 -1.72
CA ASN A 243 -4.22 6.62 -1.38
C ASN A 243 -5.00 6.23 -2.64
N ILE A 244 -5.26 4.94 -2.83
CA ILE A 244 -5.99 4.46 -4.01
C ILE A 244 -7.42 5.05 -4.09
N TYR A 245 -8.04 5.34 -2.94
CA TYR A 245 -9.34 6.01 -2.88
C TYR A 245 -9.31 7.40 -3.53
N ARG A 246 -8.21 8.16 -3.41
CA ARG A 246 -8.10 9.51 -3.99
C ARG A 246 -8.05 9.50 -5.51
N PHE A 247 -7.50 8.44 -6.09
CA PHE A 247 -7.57 8.19 -7.52
C PHE A 247 -9.03 7.97 -7.96
N LEU A 248 -9.79 7.12 -7.25
CA LEU A 248 -11.20 6.87 -7.54
C LEU A 248 -12.08 8.10 -7.31
N GLN A 249 -11.80 8.87 -6.26
CA GLN A 249 -12.48 10.12 -5.96
C GLN A 249 -12.30 11.13 -7.11
N ALA A 250 -11.09 11.26 -7.64
CA ALA A 250 -10.80 12.17 -8.75
C ALA A 250 -11.52 11.75 -10.05
N GLU A 251 -11.61 10.45 -10.33
CA GLU A 251 -12.44 9.93 -11.43
C GLU A 251 -13.93 10.26 -11.20
N ASN A 252 -14.42 10.08 -9.96
CA ASN A 252 -15.82 10.36 -9.63
C ASN A 252 -16.18 11.85 -9.79
N GLU A 253 -15.32 12.77 -9.37
CA GLU A 253 -15.50 14.23 -9.48
C GLU A 253 -15.74 14.70 -10.92
N THR A 254 -15.12 14.05 -11.90
CA THR A 254 -15.26 14.43 -13.33
C THR A 254 -16.29 13.59 -14.09
N SER A 255 -16.81 12.53 -13.47
CA SER A 255 -17.61 11.50 -14.15
C SER A 255 -18.90 12.03 -14.76
N ALA A 256 -19.66 12.83 -14.00
CA ALA A 256 -20.93 13.41 -14.43
C ALA A 256 -20.71 14.37 -15.61
N THR A 257 -19.69 15.21 -15.54
CA THR A 257 -19.34 16.16 -16.61
C THR A 257 -18.79 15.45 -17.85
N LEU A 258 -18.14 14.30 -17.70
CA LEU A 258 -17.78 13.39 -18.80
C LEU A 258 -18.98 12.64 -19.41
N GLY A 259 -20.18 12.83 -18.84
CA GLY A 259 -21.40 12.18 -19.29
C GLY A 259 -21.42 10.69 -19.00
N LYS A 260 -20.65 10.23 -18.00
CA LYS A 260 -20.78 8.88 -17.44
C LYS A 260 -22.08 8.86 -16.62
N ARG A 261 -22.83 7.76 -16.69
CA ARG A 261 -24.02 7.60 -15.83
C ARG A 261 -23.56 7.34 -14.40
N PRO A 262 -24.19 7.97 -13.38
CA PRO A 262 -23.93 7.64 -12.00
C PRO A 262 -24.44 6.23 -11.68
N SER A 263 -23.83 5.62 -10.68
CA SER A 263 -24.12 4.30 -10.14
C SER A 263 -24.47 4.40 -8.64
N ILE A 264 -24.46 3.27 -7.94
CA ILE A 264 -24.69 3.17 -6.50
C ILE A 264 -23.73 4.12 -5.75
N GLY A 265 -24.24 4.78 -4.71
CA GLY A 265 -23.46 5.71 -3.89
C GLY A 265 -23.04 7.00 -4.60
N GLY A 266 -23.51 7.23 -5.84
CA GLY A 266 -23.11 8.41 -6.63
C GLY A 266 -21.75 8.27 -7.31
N TYR A 267 -21.16 7.07 -7.31
CA TYR A 267 -19.93 6.76 -8.05
C TYR A 267 -20.17 6.64 -9.55
N GLN A 268 -19.10 6.69 -10.33
CA GLN A 268 -19.15 6.45 -11.76
C GLN A 268 -19.51 5.00 -12.10
N SER A 269 -20.27 4.79 -13.18
CA SER A 269 -20.60 3.44 -13.69
C SER A 269 -19.39 2.61 -14.13
N THR A 270 -18.22 3.24 -14.29
CA THR A 270 -16.96 2.57 -14.67
C THR A 270 -16.08 2.20 -13.48
N LEU A 271 -16.55 2.37 -12.24
CA LEU A 271 -15.75 2.19 -11.02
C LEU A 271 -14.94 0.89 -11.02
N GLU A 272 -15.61 -0.25 -11.25
CA GLU A 272 -14.96 -1.57 -11.33
C GLU A 272 -13.90 -1.65 -12.42
N SER A 273 -14.19 -1.15 -13.63
CA SER A 273 -13.23 -1.15 -14.74
C SER A 273 -12.07 -0.18 -14.51
N ASP A 274 -12.30 0.94 -13.81
CA ASP A 274 -11.27 1.92 -13.48
C ASP A 274 -10.27 1.32 -12.47
N VAL A 275 -10.77 0.61 -11.44
CA VAL A 275 -9.95 -0.15 -10.49
C VAL A 275 -9.20 -1.28 -11.19
N ALA A 276 -9.89 -2.12 -11.95
CA ALA A 276 -9.28 -3.26 -12.64
C ALA A 276 -8.18 -2.83 -13.62
N SER A 277 -8.31 -1.65 -14.24
CA SER A 277 -7.28 -1.10 -15.15
C SER A 277 -5.92 -0.86 -14.47
N ILE A 278 -5.92 -0.71 -13.14
CA ILE A 278 -4.73 -0.54 -12.31
C ILE A 278 -4.36 -1.87 -11.68
N GLU A 279 -5.27 -2.48 -10.93
CA GLU A 279 -4.98 -3.62 -10.06
C GLU A 279 -4.51 -4.85 -10.83
N ASP A 280 -5.04 -5.06 -12.03
CA ASP A 280 -4.66 -6.22 -12.82
C ASP A 280 -3.25 -6.14 -13.42
N ARG A 281 -2.61 -4.97 -13.36
CA ARG A 281 -1.22 -4.76 -13.81
C ARG A 281 -0.21 -5.16 -12.73
N LEU A 282 -0.68 -5.28 -11.49
CA LEU A 282 0.12 -5.56 -10.30
C LEU A 282 0.16 -7.08 -10.08
N TYR A 283 1.14 -7.72 -10.72
CA TYR A 283 1.32 -9.17 -10.64
C TYR A 283 2.79 -9.56 -10.85
N LYS A 284 3.08 -10.83 -10.56
CA LYS A 284 4.37 -11.48 -10.80
C LYS A 284 4.38 -12.23 -12.14
N ASN A 285 5.46 -12.07 -12.89
CA ASN A 285 5.78 -12.85 -14.07
C ASN A 285 7.21 -13.43 -13.96
N ASP A 286 7.74 -13.97 -15.06
CA ASP A 286 9.08 -14.56 -15.08
C ASP A 286 10.22 -13.51 -15.06
N ASN A 287 9.91 -12.24 -15.35
CA ASN A 287 10.88 -11.15 -15.33
C ASN A 287 11.05 -10.53 -13.95
N GLY A 288 9.99 -10.53 -13.13
CA GLY A 288 10.01 -9.96 -11.78
C GLY A 288 8.62 -9.94 -11.15
N SER A 289 8.46 -9.16 -10.08
CA SER A 289 7.17 -9.01 -9.40
C SER A 289 6.85 -7.57 -9.07
N ILE A 290 5.57 -7.24 -9.01
CA ILE A 290 5.07 -6.00 -8.39
C ILE A 290 4.22 -6.40 -7.20
N THR A 291 4.78 -6.27 -6.00
CA THR A 291 4.05 -6.50 -4.74
C THR A 291 3.57 -5.16 -4.23
N SER A 292 2.26 -4.99 -4.07
CA SER A 292 1.69 -3.68 -3.74
C SER A 292 1.13 -3.59 -2.33
N PHE A 293 1.31 -2.41 -1.73
CA PHE A 293 0.81 -2.00 -0.43
C PHE A 293 -0.01 -0.74 -0.61
N GLN A 294 -1.32 -0.86 -0.41
CA GLN A 294 -2.26 0.19 -0.76
C GLN A 294 -2.93 0.68 0.51
N THR A 295 -2.73 1.94 0.86
CA THR A 295 -3.52 2.53 1.92
C THR A 295 -4.91 2.81 1.37
N MET A 296 -5.91 2.51 2.17
CA MET A 296 -7.30 2.74 1.81
C MET A 296 -7.95 3.62 2.87
N PHE A 297 -8.44 4.76 2.40
CA PHE A 297 -9.33 5.60 3.21
C PHE A 297 -10.74 5.07 3.03
N LEU A 298 -11.38 4.65 4.12
CA LEU A 298 -12.77 4.24 4.11
C LEU A 298 -13.65 5.46 4.32
N PRO A 299 -14.51 5.82 3.36
CA PRO A 299 -15.48 6.89 3.55
C PRO A 299 -16.36 6.57 4.76
N MET A 300 -16.36 7.47 5.76
CA MET A 300 -17.13 7.30 6.99
C MET A 300 -16.82 6.00 7.76
N ASP A 301 -15.61 5.43 7.58
CA ASP A 301 -15.22 4.12 8.13
C ASP A 301 -16.16 2.96 7.70
N ASP A 302 -16.84 3.08 6.55
CA ASP A 302 -17.77 2.08 6.01
C ASP A 302 -17.08 1.13 5.01
N LEU A 303 -16.96 -0.14 5.39
CA LEU A 303 -16.43 -1.20 4.54
C LEU A 303 -17.38 -1.60 3.40
N ALA A 304 -18.65 -1.21 3.46
CA ALA A 304 -19.65 -1.47 2.43
C ALA A 304 -19.72 -0.38 1.35
N ASP A 305 -18.91 0.69 1.46
CA ASP A 305 -18.82 1.70 0.42
C ASP A 305 -18.39 1.08 -0.93
N PRO A 306 -19.05 1.42 -2.05
CA PRO A 306 -18.74 0.84 -3.37
C PRO A 306 -17.27 0.95 -3.79
N SER A 307 -16.58 2.04 -3.46
CA SER A 307 -15.16 2.20 -3.80
C SER A 307 -14.25 1.30 -2.96
N ALA A 308 -14.63 1.07 -1.69
CA ALA A 308 -13.95 0.13 -0.82
C ALA A 308 -14.11 -1.30 -1.35
N VAL A 309 -15.35 -1.70 -1.62
CA VAL A 309 -15.68 -3.03 -2.15
C VAL A 309 -14.99 -3.30 -3.49
N ALA A 310 -15.00 -2.33 -4.42
CA ALA A 310 -14.37 -2.48 -5.72
C ALA A 310 -12.86 -2.75 -5.60
N ALA A 311 -12.15 -2.02 -4.73
CA ALA A 311 -10.74 -2.27 -4.49
C ALA A 311 -10.49 -3.60 -3.75
N PHE A 312 -11.32 -3.95 -2.76
CA PHE A 312 -11.16 -5.18 -1.97
C PHE A 312 -11.20 -6.45 -2.80
N ASN A 313 -12.03 -6.47 -3.83
CA ASN A 313 -12.14 -7.63 -4.74
C ASN A 313 -10.82 -7.95 -5.45
N HIS A 314 -9.87 -7.02 -5.50
CA HIS A 314 -8.56 -7.22 -6.10
C HIS A 314 -7.44 -7.47 -5.08
N LEU A 315 -7.68 -7.30 -3.78
CA LEU A 315 -6.64 -7.48 -2.75
C LEU A 315 -6.50 -8.97 -2.39
N ASP A 316 -5.26 -9.40 -2.22
CA ASP A 316 -4.89 -10.74 -1.74
C ASP A 316 -4.89 -10.82 -0.21
N GLY A 317 -4.90 -9.68 0.48
CA GLY A 317 -4.96 -9.60 1.94
C GLY A 317 -5.21 -8.19 2.46
N SER A 318 -5.67 -8.12 3.70
CA SER A 318 -5.96 -6.90 4.44
C SER A 318 -5.21 -6.88 5.77
N MET A 319 -4.38 -5.85 5.95
CA MET A 319 -3.64 -5.58 7.18
C MET A 319 -4.32 -4.44 7.93
N VAL A 320 -4.90 -4.74 9.09
CA VAL A 320 -5.62 -3.76 9.90
C VAL A 320 -4.73 -3.28 11.04
N LEU A 321 -4.47 -1.97 11.09
CA LEU A 321 -3.82 -1.30 12.20
C LEU A 321 -4.87 -0.57 13.05
N SER A 322 -5.06 -1.02 14.30
CA SER A 322 -6.15 -0.55 15.15
C SER A 322 -5.69 0.48 16.19
N ARG A 323 -6.56 1.45 16.47
CA ARG A 323 -6.34 2.42 17.55
C ARG A 323 -6.36 1.76 18.93
N ALA A 324 -7.11 0.66 19.08
CA ALA A 324 -7.20 -0.08 20.32
C ALA A 324 -5.83 -0.66 20.71
N GLN A 325 -5.11 -1.27 19.75
CA GLN A 325 -3.77 -1.80 20.01
C GLN A 325 -2.76 -0.67 20.30
N SER A 326 -2.82 0.42 19.52
CA SER A 326 -1.98 1.60 19.78
C SER A 326 -2.23 2.21 21.18
N ALA A 327 -3.47 2.24 21.65
CA ALA A 327 -3.82 2.74 22.99
C ALA A 327 -3.30 1.84 24.12
N LYS A 328 -3.10 0.54 23.85
CA LYS A 328 -2.45 -0.43 24.75
C LYS A 328 -0.92 -0.35 24.69
N ASN A 329 -0.33 0.57 23.92
CA ASN A 329 1.12 0.64 23.64
C ASN A 329 1.70 -0.63 22.99
N ILE A 330 0.89 -1.32 22.20
CA ILE A 330 1.28 -2.49 21.41
C ILE A 330 1.67 -2.00 20.01
N PHE A 331 2.97 -2.12 19.68
CA PHE A 331 3.52 -1.72 18.38
C PHE A 331 4.30 -2.88 17.72
N PRO A 332 4.09 -3.17 16.42
CA PRO A 332 3.14 -2.51 15.51
C PRO A 332 1.67 -2.69 15.96
N ALA A 333 0.82 -1.70 15.69
CA ALA A 333 -0.58 -1.67 16.14
C ALA A 333 -1.50 -2.62 15.34
N PHE A 334 -0.99 -3.81 15.01
CA PHE A 334 -1.60 -4.80 14.16
C PHE A 334 -2.75 -5.52 14.87
N ASP A 335 -3.89 -5.66 14.19
CA ASP A 335 -5.04 -6.41 14.69
C ASP A 335 -5.11 -7.80 14.06
N PRO A 336 -4.75 -8.88 14.79
CA PRO A 336 -4.72 -10.23 14.23
C PRO A 336 -6.11 -10.81 13.96
N LEU A 337 -7.16 -10.29 14.58
CA LEU A 337 -8.53 -10.79 14.41
C LEU A 337 -9.20 -10.19 13.19
N GLU A 338 -8.99 -8.88 12.95
CA GLU A 338 -9.57 -8.17 11.81
C GLU A 338 -8.74 -8.32 10.52
N SER A 339 -7.46 -8.68 10.63
CA SER A 339 -6.59 -8.86 9.47
C SER A 339 -6.69 -10.25 8.84
N GLN A 340 -6.65 -10.31 7.51
CA GLN A 340 -6.84 -11.53 6.73
C GLN A 340 -5.90 -11.60 5.52
N SER A 341 -5.63 -12.81 5.03
CA SER A 341 -4.81 -13.02 3.83
C SER A 341 -5.18 -14.32 3.14
N ASN A 342 -5.24 -14.28 1.80
CA ASN A 342 -5.42 -15.46 0.96
C ASN A 342 -4.21 -16.40 0.99
N SER A 343 -3.05 -15.92 1.46
CA SER A 343 -1.87 -16.77 1.67
C SER A 343 -2.01 -17.74 2.84
N VAL A 344 -2.96 -17.52 3.76
CA VAL A 344 -3.17 -18.37 4.94
C VAL A 344 -3.96 -19.62 4.54
N SER A 345 -3.22 -20.61 4.05
CA SER A 345 -3.76 -21.95 3.77
C SER A 345 -2.72 -23.03 4.12
N GLU A 346 -3.20 -24.22 4.46
CA GLU A 346 -2.33 -25.36 4.77
C GLU A 346 -1.44 -25.75 3.57
N GLU A 347 -1.94 -25.61 2.34
CA GLU A 347 -1.19 -25.92 1.12
C GLU A 347 0.02 -24.99 0.94
N LEU A 348 -0.15 -23.70 1.21
CA LEU A 348 0.89 -22.69 1.00
C LEU A 348 1.88 -22.61 2.19
N LEU A 349 1.39 -22.70 3.43
CA LEU A 349 2.20 -22.50 4.64
C LEU A 349 2.70 -23.80 5.26
N GLY A 350 2.10 -24.93 4.89
CA GLY A 350 2.21 -26.17 5.62
C GLY A 350 1.39 -26.18 6.92
N LYS A 351 1.06 -27.38 7.37
CA LYS A 351 0.19 -27.61 8.53
C LYS A 351 0.65 -26.92 9.81
N ARG A 352 1.96 -26.95 10.07
CA ARG A 352 2.54 -26.43 11.32
C ARG A 352 2.26 -24.95 11.52
N HIS A 353 2.49 -24.12 10.50
CA HIS A 353 2.27 -22.68 10.58
C HIS A 353 0.78 -22.36 10.53
N PHE A 354 0.03 -23.04 9.66
CA PHE A 354 -1.42 -22.87 9.55
C PHE A 354 -2.15 -23.15 10.87
N ASP A 355 -1.90 -24.31 11.49
CA ASP A 355 -2.54 -24.69 12.77
C ASP A 355 -2.18 -23.69 13.89
N ALA A 356 -0.94 -23.21 13.91
CA ALA A 356 -0.51 -22.19 14.87
C ALA A 356 -1.30 -20.87 14.69
N ILE A 357 -1.51 -20.40 13.46
CA ILE A 357 -2.30 -19.18 13.21
C ILE A 357 -3.74 -19.35 13.72
N ILE A 358 -4.39 -20.46 13.37
CA ILE A 358 -5.78 -20.73 13.75
C ILE A 358 -5.92 -20.77 15.27
N GLU A 359 -5.02 -21.47 15.95
CA GLU A 359 -5.04 -21.60 17.41
C GLU A 359 -4.73 -20.28 18.11
N THR A 360 -3.75 -19.50 17.61
CA THR A 360 -3.48 -18.15 18.12
C THR A 360 -4.71 -17.25 18.00
N LYS A 361 -5.38 -17.23 16.82
CA LYS A 361 -6.62 -16.44 16.65
C LYS A 361 -7.73 -16.92 17.58
N ARG A 362 -7.87 -18.23 17.81
CA ARG A 362 -8.84 -18.81 18.75
C ARG A 362 -8.63 -18.32 20.18
N ILE A 363 -7.39 -18.36 20.66
CA ILE A 363 -7.03 -17.88 22.00
C ILE A 363 -7.26 -16.37 22.14
N LEU A 364 -6.83 -15.57 21.16
CA LEU A 364 -7.03 -14.11 21.18
C LEU A 364 -8.52 -13.74 21.14
N LYS A 365 -9.33 -14.47 20.39
CA LYS A 365 -10.78 -14.27 20.36
C LYS A 365 -11.43 -14.63 21.71
N ALA A 366 -11.05 -15.77 22.30
CA ALA A 366 -11.55 -16.16 23.61
C ALA A 366 -11.17 -15.16 24.70
N TYR A 367 -9.94 -14.63 24.67
CA TYR A 367 -9.52 -13.56 25.57
C TYR A 367 -10.36 -12.29 25.42
N LYS A 368 -10.66 -11.86 24.18
CA LYS A 368 -11.53 -10.71 23.92
C LYS A 368 -12.93 -10.90 24.52
N ASP A 369 -13.47 -12.12 24.49
CA ASP A 369 -14.78 -12.44 25.10
C ASP A 369 -14.72 -12.47 26.64
N LEU A 370 -13.54 -12.75 27.22
CA LEU A 370 -13.30 -12.73 28.66
C LEU A 370 -12.95 -11.33 29.21
N GLU A 371 -12.53 -10.38 28.36
CA GLU A 371 -12.09 -9.03 28.77
C GLU A 371 -13.20 -8.31 29.56
N ASP A 372 -14.45 -8.36 29.09
CA ASP A 372 -15.60 -7.77 29.80
C ASP A 372 -15.88 -8.44 31.15
N VAL A 373 -15.72 -9.76 31.23
CA VAL A 373 -15.91 -10.52 32.48
C VAL A 373 -14.84 -10.13 33.50
N ILE A 374 -13.59 -10.02 33.07
CA ILE A 374 -12.45 -9.61 33.90
C ILE A 374 -12.66 -8.18 34.43
N LEU A 375 -13.15 -7.28 33.59
CA LEU A 375 -13.43 -5.89 33.99
C LEU A 375 -14.51 -5.78 35.06
N ILE A 376 -15.49 -6.69 35.10
CA ILE A 376 -16.62 -6.66 36.05
C ILE A 376 -16.32 -7.47 37.32
N LEU A 377 -15.86 -8.71 37.17
CA LEU A 377 -15.69 -9.67 38.28
C LEU A 377 -14.25 -9.74 38.80
N GLY A 378 -13.26 -9.41 37.97
CA GLY A 378 -11.84 -9.58 38.27
C GLY A 378 -11.26 -10.90 37.74
N PHE A 379 -9.94 -10.92 37.54
CA PHE A 379 -9.21 -12.08 36.99
C PHE A 379 -9.27 -13.33 37.90
N ASP A 380 -9.28 -13.13 39.22
CA ASP A 380 -9.23 -14.23 40.19
C ASP A 380 -10.50 -15.09 40.21
N GLU A 381 -11.62 -14.53 39.75
CA GLU A 381 -12.94 -15.19 39.70
C GLU A 381 -13.10 -16.14 38.50
N LEU A 382 -12.16 -16.11 37.55
CA LEU A 382 -12.15 -17.03 36.41
C LEU A 382 -11.80 -18.46 36.83
N ASP A 383 -12.36 -19.44 36.11
CA ASP A 383 -11.90 -20.83 36.22
C ASP A 383 -10.46 -20.97 35.68
N GLU A 384 -9.79 -22.08 36.05
CA GLU A 384 -8.38 -22.27 35.70
C GLU A 384 -8.12 -22.37 34.19
N GLU A 385 -9.05 -22.86 33.39
CA GLU A 385 -8.91 -22.92 31.93
C GLU A 385 -8.99 -21.52 31.32
N SER A 386 -9.95 -20.71 31.77
CA SER A 386 -10.06 -19.30 31.40
C SER A 386 -8.85 -18.49 31.82
N LYS A 387 -8.32 -18.69 33.05
CA LYS A 387 -7.08 -18.06 33.52
C LYS A 387 -5.89 -18.39 32.62
N ASN A 388 -5.75 -19.65 32.24
CA ASN A 388 -4.68 -20.09 31.33
C ASN A 388 -4.84 -19.47 29.94
N THR A 389 -6.07 -19.37 29.43
CA THR A 389 -6.37 -18.72 28.15
C THR A 389 -5.95 -17.25 28.17
N VAL A 390 -6.31 -16.51 29.21
CA VAL A 390 -5.95 -15.09 29.38
C VAL A 390 -4.43 -14.93 29.46
N LYS A 391 -3.74 -15.77 30.24
CA LYS A 391 -2.27 -15.73 30.33
C LYS A 391 -1.60 -15.95 28.98
N LYS A 392 -2.01 -16.99 28.23
CA LYS A 392 -1.48 -17.25 26.88
C LYS A 392 -1.77 -16.09 25.94
N ALA A 393 -2.98 -15.53 25.98
CA ALA A 393 -3.36 -14.40 25.14
C ALA A 393 -2.49 -13.17 25.41
N LEU A 394 -2.27 -12.80 26.68
CA LEU A 394 -1.39 -11.69 27.05
C LEU A 394 0.06 -11.94 26.65
N GLN A 395 0.55 -13.18 26.79
CA GLN A 395 1.89 -13.57 26.31
C GLN A 395 2.00 -13.42 24.79
N LEU A 396 0.97 -13.82 24.03
CA LEU A 396 0.92 -13.67 22.58
C LEU A 396 0.84 -12.19 22.15
N GLU A 397 -0.05 -11.39 22.75
CA GLU A 397 -0.16 -9.95 22.46
C GLU A 397 1.18 -9.24 22.68
N ASN A 398 1.82 -9.51 23.82
CA ASN A 398 3.15 -8.96 24.11
C ASN A 398 4.20 -9.50 23.14
N PHE A 399 4.19 -10.80 22.83
CA PHE A 399 5.15 -11.41 21.92
C PHE A 399 5.11 -10.82 20.51
N PHE A 400 3.95 -10.42 20.01
CA PHE A 400 3.86 -9.80 18.68
C PHE A 400 4.34 -8.34 18.63
N THR A 401 4.64 -7.71 19.78
CA THR A 401 5.32 -6.41 19.78
C THR A 401 6.77 -6.54 19.32
N GLN A 402 7.28 -5.51 18.64
CA GLN A 402 8.62 -5.56 18.05
C GLN A 402 9.23 -4.15 17.92
N ASN A 403 10.50 -4.03 18.29
CA ASN A 403 11.27 -2.82 18.04
C ASN A 403 11.70 -2.76 16.56
N PHE A 404 11.38 -1.64 15.91
CA PHE A 404 11.69 -1.40 14.50
C PHE A 404 12.98 -0.60 14.34
N PHE A 405 13.79 -0.96 13.35
CA PHE A 405 15.01 -0.22 13.00
C PHE A 405 14.71 1.23 12.65
N MET A 406 13.60 1.48 11.94
CA MET A 406 13.21 2.82 11.53
C MET A 406 12.71 3.71 12.68
N THR A 407 12.62 3.17 13.90
CA THR A 407 12.14 3.90 15.08
C THR A 407 13.17 4.03 16.21
N GLU A 408 14.38 3.50 16.05
CA GLU A 408 15.42 3.48 17.09
C GLU A 408 15.71 4.85 17.71
N HIS A 409 15.71 5.91 16.88
CA HIS A 409 15.92 7.28 17.34
C HIS A 409 14.83 7.79 18.29
N PHE A 410 13.61 7.27 18.15
CA PHE A 410 12.46 7.65 18.98
C PHE A 410 12.34 6.74 20.21
N THR A 411 12.50 5.43 20.03
CA THR A 411 12.31 4.42 21.08
C THR A 411 13.54 4.23 21.97
N LYS A 412 14.72 4.65 21.51
CA LYS A 412 16.04 4.42 22.14
C LYS A 412 16.35 2.95 22.39
N SER A 413 15.63 2.05 21.71
CA SER A 413 15.82 0.60 21.77
C SER A 413 16.23 0.12 20.38
N PRO A 414 17.21 -0.81 20.27
CA PRO A 414 17.64 -1.31 18.99
C PRO A 414 16.51 -2.07 18.30
N GLY A 415 16.39 -1.88 16.99
CA GLY A 415 15.53 -2.64 16.12
C GLY A 415 15.98 -4.09 16.03
N VAL A 416 15.03 -4.97 15.76
CA VAL A 416 15.28 -6.41 15.64
C VAL A 416 14.60 -6.94 14.39
N PHE A 417 15.34 -7.73 13.63
CA PHE A 417 14.81 -8.57 12.56
C PHE A 417 14.54 -9.96 13.16
N VAL A 418 13.32 -10.49 13.03
CA VAL A 418 12.98 -11.83 13.55
C VAL A 418 12.71 -12.79 12.39
N PRO A 419 13.47 -13.90 12.27
CA PRO A 419 13.15 -14.94 11.29
C PRO A 419 11.78 -15.56 11.52
N LEU A 420 11.09 -15.94 10.44
CA LEU A 420 9.77 -16.56 10.50
C LEU A 420 9.78 -17.87 11.30
N GLN A 421 10.82 -18.70 11.14
CA GLN A 421 10.92 -19.97 11.86
C GLN A 421 10.98 -19.77 13.38
N ASP A 422 11.76 -18.78 13.83
CA ASP A 422 11.86 -18.43 15.26
C ASP A 422 10.53 -17.91 15.80
N THR A 423 9.79 -17.16 14.96
CA THR A 423 8.46 -16.66 15.27
C THR A 423 7.47 -17.82 15.47
N ILE A 424 7.42 -18.76 14.52
CA ILE A 424 6.52 -19.92 14.58
C ILE A 424 6.82 -20.80 15.80
N GLU A 425 8.10 -21.12 16.03
CA GLU A 425 8.52 -21.90 17.19
C GLU A 425 8.15 -21.20 18.50
N SER A 426 8.41 -19.90 18.60
CA SER A 426 8.10 -19.12 19.80
C SER A 426 6.59 -19.10 20.11
N VAL A 427 5.75 -18.93 19.08
CA VAL A 427 4.30 -18.98 19.22
C VAL A 427 3.85 -20.36 19.68
N ILE A 428 4.35 -21.44 19.07
CA ILE A 428 3.97 -22.81 19.43
C ILE A 428 4.28 -23.09 20.91
N ARG A 429 5.45 -22.70 21.41
CA ARG A 429 5.80 -22.89 22.84
C ARG A 429 4.83 -22.15 23.78
N ILE A 430 4.36 -20.96 23.40
CA ILE A 430 3.35 -20.22 24.16
C ILE A 430 2.00 -20.95 24.10
N LEU A 431 1.59 -21.42 22.92
CA LEU A 431 0.36 -22.19 22.72
C LEU A 431 0.35 -23.48 23.53
N GLU A 432 1.48 -24.18 23.62
CA GLU A 432 1.68 -25.38 24.44
C GLU A 432 1.67 -25.10 25.95
N GLY A 433 1.76 -23.83 26.36
CA GLY A 433 1.72 -23.42 27.76
C GLY A 433 3.04 -23.60 28.50
N LYS A 434 4.19 -23.54 27.80
CA LYS A 434 5.52 -23.69 28.40
C LYS A 434 5.93 -22.56 29.37
N TYR A 435 5.14 -21.49 29.45
CA TYR A 435 5.44 -20.26 30.19
C TYR A 435 4.29 -19.78 31.11
N LEU A 436 3.32 -20.64 31.46
CA LEU A 436 2.10 -20.26 32.22
C LEU A 436 2.37 -19.66 33.61
N LYS A 437 3.53 -19.90 34.21
CA LYS A 437 3.92 -19.37 35.53
C LYS A 437 4.70 -18.06 35.42
N GLN A 438 5.07 -17.64 34.21
CA GLN A 438 5.87 -16.45 33.97
C GLN A 438 5.00 -15.22 33.66
N SER A 439 5.49 -14.04 34.04
CA SER A 439 4.80 -12.78 33.75
C SER A 439 4.72 -12.56 32.24
N PRO A 440 3.54 -12.22 31.67
CA PRO A 440 3.43 -11.88 30.25
C PRO A 440 4.34 -10.74 29.78
N GLU A 441 4.74 -9.84 30.69
CA GLU A 441 5.56 -8.66 30.36
C GLU A 441 6.95 -9.03 29.81
N ILE A 442 7.49 -10.21 30.15
CA ILE A 442 8.80 -10.63 29.65
C ILE A 442 8.81 -10.89 28.13
N PHE A 443 7.62 -11.06 27.54
CA PHE A 443 7.46 -11.27 26.09
C PHE A 443 7.36 -9.96 25.31
N GLN A 444 7.34 -8.81 25.99
CA GLN A 444 7.18 -7.52 25.35
C GLN A 444 8.49 -7.07 24.70
N TYR A 445 8.43 -6.67 23.42
CA TYR A 445 9.53 -6.14 22.61
C TYR A 445 10.77 -7.05 22.47
N ILE A 446 10.64 -8.35 22.75
CA ILE A 446 11.72 -9.33 22.54
C ILE A 446 11.79 -9.79 21.08
N GLY A 447 12.92 -10.37 20.65
CA GLY A 447 13.04 -11.00 19.34
C GLY A 447 12.30 -12.35 19.29
N SER A 448 12.84 -13.34 20.01
CA SER A 448 12.27 -14.68 20.17
C SER A 448 12.24 -15.06 21.65
N ASN A 449 11.44 -16.07 22.02
CA ASN A 449 11.42 -16.62 23.39
C ASN A 449 12.29 -17.88 23.55
N LEU A 450 13.10 -18.21 22.53
CA LEU A 450 13.83 -19.48 22.48
C LEU A 450 14.91 -19.60 23.57
N ASP A 451 15.46 -18.46 23.98
CA ASP A 451 16.46 -18.34 25.06
C ASP A 451 15.83 -18.11 26.45
N ILE A 452 14.50 -17.95 26.52
CA ILE A 452 13.79 -17.78 27.79
C ILE A 452 13.53 -19.18 28.37
N PRO A 453 14.03 -19.48 29.60
CA PRO A 453 13.78 -20.76 30.23
C PRO A 453 12.28 -21.01 30.41
N THR A 454 11.84 -22.21 30.09
CA THR A 454 10.47 -22.68 30.32
C THR A 454 10.19 -22.88 31.80
N ASP A 455 8.92 -23.00 32.17
CA ASP A 455 8.52 -23.27 33.56
C ASP A 455 9.13 -24.58 34.09
N GLU A 456 9.25 -25.61 33.24
CA GLU A 456 9.88 -26.89 33.56
C GLU A 456 11.38 -26.71 33.86
N GLU A 457 12.10 -25.95 33.04
CA GLU A 457 13.53 -25.69 33.22
C GLU A 457 13.82 -24.85 34.47
N LEU A 458 12.97 -23.86 34.78
CA LEU A 458 13.10 -23.06 36.01
C LEU A 458 12.89 -23.91 37.27
N GLU A 459 11.95 -24.85 37.23
CA GLU A 459 11.75 -25.82 38.32
C GLU A 459 12.95 -26.76 38.48
N GLU A 460 13.59 -27.19 37.40
CA GLU A 460 14.82 -27.99 37.48
C GLU A 460 16.00 -27.19 38.02
N MET A 461 16.17 -25.95 37.58
CA MET A 461 17.24 -25.06 38.06
C MET A 461 17.09 -24.70 39.54
N SER A 462 15.86 -24.56 40.05
CA SER A 462 15.62 -24.33 41.48
C SER A 462 15.96 -25.57 42.33
N LYS A 463 15.63 -26.78 41.85
CA LYS A 463 15.98 -28.05 42.52
C LYS A 463 17.48 -28.34 42.59
N ILE A 464 18.29 -27.77 41.68
CA ILE A 464 19.76 -27.91 41.68
C ILE A 464 20.43 -26.94 42.67
N LYS A 465 19.74 -25.87 43.07
CA LYS A 465 20.25 -24.85 44.02
C LYS A 465 19.94 -25.17 45.49
N GLU A 466 19.02 -26.09 45.75
CA GLU A 466 18.74 -26.69 47.07
C GLU A 466 19.63 -27.92 47.30
#